data_AF-A0A327QNR0-F1
#
_entry.id   AF-A0A327QNR0-F1
#
_cell.length_a   1.000
_cell.length_b   1.000
_cell.length_c   1.000
_cell.angle_alpha   90.00
_cell.angle_beta   90.00
_cell.angle_gamma   90.00
#
_symmetry.space_group_name_H-M   'P 1'
#
loop_
_entity.id
_entity.type
_entity.pdbx_description
1 polymer ?
#
loop_
_entity_poly.entity_id
_entity_poly.type
_entity_poly.pdbx_seq_one_letter_code
_entity_poly.pdbx_strand_id
1 'polypeptide(L)'
;MKQLRYLAIIALLQACNGTQPTNTADSTVVTADSSTQVQPAATAQSDLDTLHVNGKVWYISPATESEFKGADSIAVDTSEIRMFAKVGHDISYRHGDTLFVKAENGKIATFVNNKSDNDDYAHYQLQGILKEANQVYVLGSFYEWSDGYLVDLKTGKKQEIYYNPNVSPNKQFIITSSYDLVAAFVDNGFMFLERKGNGEYTKVDHKILKDWGTDEFRWLDDATLVAERKRVNEANGYEETIDYIKISIKDK
;
A
#
# COMPACT_ATOMS: atom_id res chain seq x y z
N MET A 1 -9.42 33.55 14.66
CA MET A 1 -8.01 33.48 14.25
C MET A 1 -7.13 33.50 15.50
N LYS A 2 -6.79 32.32 16.03
CA LYS A 2 -5.88 32.18 17.18
C LYS A 2 -4.68 31.40 16.68
N GLN A 3 -3.51 32.03 16.70
CA GLN A 3 -2.26 31.43 16.29
C GLN A 3 -1.75 30.50 17.39
N LEU A 4 -1.56 29.23 17.05
CA LEU A 4 -0.93 28.23 17.90
C LEU A 4 0.58 28.33 17.70
N ARG A 5 1.30 28.66 18.77
CA ARG A 5 2.76 28.77 18.79
C ARG A 5 3.34 27.37 19.05
N TYR A 6 4.07 26.84 18.08
CA TYR A 6 4.91 25.66 18.28
C TYR A 6 6.17 26.04 19.06
N LEU A 7 6.39 25.40 20.21
CA LEU A 7 7.68 25.40 20.91
C LEU A 7 8.41 24.11 20.52
N ALA A 8 9.49 24.24 19.74
CA ALA A 8 10.45 23.17 19.52
C ALA A 8 11.65 23.36 20.46
N ILE A 9 11.95 22.37 21.29
CA ILE A 9 13.16 22.31 22.10
C ILE A 9 14.14 21.37 21.38
N ILE A 10 15.20 21.93 20.79
CA ILE A 10 16.30 21.19 20.19
C ILE A 10 17.45 21.18 21.21
N ALA A 11 17.80 20.00 21.71
CA ALA A 11 19.00 19.80 22.52
C ALA A 11 20.19 19.52 21.60
N LEU A 12 21.16 20.43 21.60
CA LEU A 12 22.48 20.29 20.97
C LEU A 12 23.40 19.47 21.88
N LEU A 13 23.98 18.40 21.35
CA LEU A 13 25.21 17.83 21.87
C LEU A 13 26.23 17.75 20.74
N GLN A 14 27.24 18.61 20.84
CA GLN A 14 28.51 18.46 20.13
C GLN A 14 29.47 17.61 20.99
N ALA A 15 30.23 16.75 20.34
CA ALA A 15 31.55 16.35 20.82
C ALA A 15 32.51 16.21 19.64
N CYS A 16 33.69 16.79 19.82
CA CYS A 16 34.76 16.97 18.84
C CYS A 16 35.81 15.84 18.87
N ASN A 17 36.44 15.68 17.70
CA ASN A 17 37.87 15.42 17.42
C ASN A 17 38.58 14.13 17.87
N GLY A 18 39.29 13.54 16.90
CA GLY A 18 40.44 12.66 17.11
C GLY A 18 41.17 12.38 15.79
N THR A 19 42.32 13.03 15.61
CA THR A 19 43.17 13.10 14.41
C THR A 19 44.07 11.85 14.21
N GLN A 20 44.35 11.55 12.92
CA GLN A 20 45.40 10.72 12.26
C GLN A 20 46.78 10.54 12.96
N PRO A 21 47.72 9.60 12.58
CA PRO A 21 48.15 9.36 11.18
C PRO A 21 48.83 8.01 10.76
N THR A 22 49.00 7.90 9.42
CA THR A 22 50.09 7.30 8.59
C THR A 22 50.59 5.86 8.74
N ASN A 23 50.68 5.16 7.61
CA ASN A 23 51.93 4.50 7.18
C ASN A 23 52.03 4.35 5.65
N THR A 24 53.24 4.60 5.16
CA THR A 24 53.73 4.60 3.78
C THR A 24 54.47 3.29 3.47
N ALA A 25 54.70 3.03 2.18
CA ALA A 25 55.64 2.07 1.56
C ALA A 25 55.06 0.67 1.27
N ASP A 26 55.35 -0.03 0.17
CA ASP A 26 56.01 0.23 -1.12
C ASP A 26 55.80 -1.06 -1.96
N SER A 27 55.85 -0.93 -3.29
CA SER A 27 56.20 -1.96 -4.28
C SER A 27 55.35 -3.23 -4.43
N THR A 28 54.74 -3.38 -5.61
CA THR A 28 55.24 -4.28 -6.68
C THR A 28 54.29 -4.25 -7.88
N VAL A 29 54.82 -3.85 -9.04
CA VAL A 29 54.15 -3.96 -10.34
C VAL A 29 54.25 -5.41 -10.78
N VAL A 30 53.12 -6.11 -10.82
CA VAL A 30 52.98 -7.39 -11.51
C VAL A 30 52.01 -7.18 -12.66
N THR A 31 52.56 -7.18 -13.87
CA THR A 31 51.81 -7.26 -15.13
C THR A 31 51.19 -8.65 -15.23
N ALA A 32 49.87 -8.73 -15.02
CA ALA A 32 49.07 -9.89 -15.34
C ALA A 32 48.05 -9.52 -16.42
N ASP A 33 48.26 -10.13 -17.58
CA ASP A 33 47.42 -10.09 -18.77
C ASP A 33 46.00 -10.55 -18.40
N SER A 34 45.04 -9.61 -18.42
CA SER A 34 43.65 -9.84 -18.02
C SER A 34 42.76 -9.84 -19.25
N SER A 35 42.54 -11.02 -19.83
CA SER A 35 41.37 -11.30 -20.67
C SER A 35 40.29 -11.97 -19.82
N THR A 36 39.74 -11.22 -18.87
CA THR A 36 38.61 -11.68 -18.07
C THR A 36 37.33 -11.28 -18.80
N GLN A 37 36.68 -12.26 -19.42
CA GLN A 37 35.30 -12.13 -19.86
C GLN A 37 34.45 -11.78 -18.64
N VAL A 38 33.83 -10.61 -18.67
CA VAL A 38 32.89 -10.15 -17.65
C VAL A 38 31.62 -10.99 -17.80
N GLN A 39 31.58 -12.10 -17.08
CA GLN A 39 30.34 -12.80 -16.78
C GLN A 39 29.52 -11.88 -15.86
N PRO A 40 28.26 -11.54 -16.18
CA PRO A 40 27.45 -10.71 -15.30
C PRO A 40 27.39 -11.39 -13.94
N ALA A 41 27.76 -10.66 -12.88
CA ALA A 41 27.61 -11.12 -11.52
C ALA A 41 26.15 -11.52 -11.32
N ALA A 42 25.90 -12.80 -11.09
CA ALA A 42 24.62 -13.25 -10.55
C ALA A 42 24.49 -12.58 -9.19
N THR A 43 23.63 -11.56 -9.12
CA THR A 43 23.29 -10.88 -7.88
C THR A 43 22.84 -11.95 -6.90
N ALA A 44 23.56 -12.09 -5.79
CA ALA A 44 23.21 -13.00 -4.72
C ALA A 44 21.79 -12.65 -4.24
N GLN A 45 20.84 -13.51 -4.60
CA GLN A 45 19.44 -13.40 -4.24
C GLN A 45 19.36 -13.49 -2.72
N SER A 46 19.06 -12.37 -2.07
CA SER A 46 19.00 -12.32 -0.61
C SER A 46 17.71 -12.98 -0.15
N ASP A 47 17.68 -13.53 1.07
CA ASP A 47 16.49 -14.16 1.66
C ASP A 47 15.27 -13.21 1.80
N LEU A 48 15.38 -11.95 1.36
CA LEU A 48 14.32 -10.94 1.25
C LEU A 48 13.55 -10.96 -0.09
N ASP A 49 13.92 -11.84 -1.03
CA ASP A 49 13.31 -11.89 -2.36
C ASP A 49 12.03 -12.73 -2.42
N THR A 50 11.48 -13.12 -1.27
CA THR A 50 10.20 -13.85 -1.20
C THR A 50 9.27 -13.36 -0.10
N LEU A 51 7.97 -13.44 -0.34
CA LEU A 51 6.92 -13.22 0.65
C LEU A 51 6.17 -14.52 0.87
N HIS A 52 5.94 -14.88 2.13
CA HIS A 52 5.05 -15.97 2.47
C HIS A 52 3.65 -15.41 2.75
N VAL A 53 2.67 -15.82 1.94
CA VAL A 53 1.27 -15.37 1.98
C VAL A 53 0.37 -16.59 1.79
N ASN A 54 -0.48 -16.88 2.77
CA ASN A 54 -1.41 -18.02 2.81
C ASN A 54 -0.74 -19.37 2.48
N GLY A 55 0.44 -19.60 3.06
CA GLY A 55 1.23 -20.81 2.78
C GLY A 55 1.86 -20.87 1.37
N LYS A 56 1.62 -19.88 0.50
CA LYS A 56 2.27 -19.72 -0.79
C LYS A 56 3.51 -18.84 -0.67
N VAL A 57 4.43 -19.02 -1.62
CA VAL A 57 5.65 -18.20 -1.75
C VAL A 57 5.46 -17.29 -2.95
N TRP A 58 5.53 -15.99 -2.73
CA TRP A 58 5.52 -14.97 -3.78
C TRP A 58 6.95 -14.49 -3.97
N TYR A 59 7.36 -14.27 -5.21
CA TYR A 59 8.74 -13.91 -5.54
C TYR A 59 8.83 -12.44 -5.90
N ILE A 60 9.75 -11.73 -5.26
CA ILE A 60 10.03 -10.33 -5.55
C ILE A 60 11.18 -10.28 -6.57
N SER A 61 11.03 -9.45 -7.59
CA SER A 61 12.12 -9.11 -8.53
C SER A 61 12.08 -7.62 -8.88
N PRO A 62 13.16 -7.04 -9.40
CA PRO A 62 13.16 -5.64 -9.83
C PRO A 62 12.13 -5.38 -10.94
N ALA A 63 11.52 -4.19 -10.91
CA ALA A 63 10.70 -3.64 -11.98
C ALA A 63 11.24 -2.28 -12.43
N THR A 64 10.67 -1.78 -13.51
CA THR A 64 10.86 -0.40 -13.97
C THR A 64 9.69 0.49 -13.58
N GLU A 65 9.95 1.79 -13.46
CA GLU A 65 8.92 2.80 -13.29
C GLU A 65 7.86 2.74 -14.42
N SER A 66 8.30 2.46 -15.65
CA SER A 66 7.40 2.35 -16.81
C SER A 66 6.42 1.19 -16.66
N GLU A 67 6.83 0.07 -16.06
CA GLU A 67 5.93 -1.06 -15.79
C GLU A 67 4.92 -0.71 -14.71
N PHE A 68 5.34 -0.03 -13.64
CA PHE A 68 4.42 0.43 -12.60
C PHE A 68 3.39 1.44 -13.13
N LYS A 69 3.84 2.46 -13.86
CA LYS A 69 2.97 3.49 -14.44
C LYS A 69 2.08 2.97 -15.58
N GLY A 70 2.52 1.91 -16.27
CA GLY A 70 1.74 1.26 -17.32
C GLY A 70 0.66 0.30 -16.82
N ALA A 71 0.73 -0.13 -15.55
CA ALA A 71 -0.28 -0.97 -14.94
C ALA A 71 -1.55 -0.20 -14.55
N ASP A 72 -2.69 -0.87 -14.61
CA ASP A 72 -3.98 -0.27 -14.27
C ASP A 72 -4.02 0.15 -12.79
N SER A 73 -4.53 1.36 -12.57
CA SER A 73 -4.69 1.96 -11.25
C SER A 73 -6.07 2.55 -11.10
N ILE A 74 -6.58 2.52 -9.87
CA ILE A 74 -7.81 3.22 -9.55
C ILE A 74 -7.49 4.69 -9.39
N ALA A 75 -7.99 5.51 -10.32
CA ALA A 75 -7.89 6.95 -10.20
C ALA A 75 -8.58 7.42 -8.91
N VAL A 76 -7.77 7.80 -7.91
CA VAL A 76 -8.26 8.42 -6.68
C VAL A 76 -8.80 9.80 -7.04
N ASP A 77 -10.08 10.00 -6.82
CA ASP A 77 -10.73 11.30 -6.99
C ASP A 77 -11.44 11.66 -5.69
N THR A 78 -10.87 12.63 -4.99
CA THR A 78 -11.29 13.07 -3.66
C THR A 78 -12.62 13.84 -3.68
N SER A 79 -13.21 14.07 -4.85
CA SER A 79 -14.54 14.68 -4.94
C SER A 79 -15.61 13.62 -4.76
N GLU A 80 -16.16 13.57 -3.54
CA GLU A 80 -17.29 12.67 -3.25
C GLU A 80 -18.48 12.91 -4.20
N ILE A 81 -18.72 14.16 -4.61
CA ILE A 81 -19.78 14.51 -5.57
C ILE A 81 -19.56 13.81 -6.92
N ARG A 82 -18.32 13.79 -7.43
CA ARG A 82 -18.01 13.07 -8.67
C ARG A 82 -18.14 11.56 -8.48
N MET A 83 -17.85 11.06 -7.27
CA MET A 83 -18.04 9.64 -6.96
C MET A 83 -19.51 9.23 -6.96
N PHE A 84 -20.40 10.03 -6.39
CA PHE A 84 -21.84 9.75 -6.49
C PHE A 84 -22.32 9.67 -7.94
N ALA A 85 -21.83 10.57 -8.82
CA ALA A 85 -22.17 10.52 -10.24
C ALA A 85 -21.62 9.25 -10.93
N LYS A 86 -20.40 8.82 -10.58
CA LYS A 86 -19.76 7.61 -11.13
C LYS A 86 -20.41 6.30 -10.65
N VAL A 87 -20.79 6.24 -9.36
CA VAL A 87 -21.41 5.07 -8.73
C VAL A 87 -22.90 5.01 -9.06
N GLY A 88 -23.58 6.15 -9.11
CA GLY A 88 -25.01 6.27 -9.33
C GLY A 88 -25.79 6.45 -8.03
N HIS A 89 -26.77 7.35 -8.05
CA HIS A 89 -27.59 7.71 -6.88
C HIS A 89 -28.51 6.57 -6.39
N ASP A 90 -28.86 5.62 -7.26
CA ASP A 90 -29.65 4.44 -6.88
C ASP A 90 -28.84 3.43 -6.06
N ILE A 91 -27.51 3.44 -6.22
CA ILE A 91 -26.57 2.57 -5.51
C ILE A 91 -26.03 3.26 -4.27
N SER A 92 -25.71 4.54 -4.35
CA SER A 92 -25.10 5.27 -3.22
C SER A 92 -25.66 6.67 -3.08
N TYR A 93 -25.95 7.07 -1.84
CA TYR A 93 -26.45 8.41 -1.55
C TYR A 93 -26.11 8.82 -0.11
N ARG A 94 -26.09 10.13 0.14
CA ARG A 94 -25.89 10.71 1.46
C ARG A 94 -27.16 11.41 1.93
N HIS A 95 -27.52 11.21 3.19
CA HIS A 95 -28.57 12.00 3.87
C HIS A 95 -28.03 12.48 5.22
N GLY A 96 -27.86 13.80 5.35
CA GLY A 96 -27.16 14.40 6.48
C GLY A 96 -25.75 13.84 6.62
N ASP A 97 -25.43 13.33 7.82
CA ASP A 97 -24.11 12.77 8.14
C ASP A 97 -23.97 11.29 7.77
N THR A 98 -24.97 10.69 7.13
CA THR A 98 -24.98 9.26 6.82
C THR A 98 -24.82 9.00 5.33
N LEU A 99 -23.81 8.20 4.97
CA LEU A 99 -23.63 7.59 3.66
C LEU A 99 -24.31 6.21 3.63
N PHE A 100 -25.09 5.98 2.57
CA PHE A 100 -25.79 4.74 2.31
C PHE A 100 -25.25 4.11 1.03
N VAL A 101 -25.07 2.79 1.06
CA VAL A 101 -24.79 1.96 -0.11
C VAL A 101 -25.84 0.85 -0.18
N LYS A 102 -26.66 0.86 -1.22
CA LYS A 102 -27.75 -0.09 -1.44
C LYS A 102 -27.28 -1.24 -2.31
N ALA A 103 -27.42 -2.46 -1.80
CA ALA A 103 -27.20 -3.68 -2.55
C ALA A 103 -28.44 -4.07 -3.38
N GLU A 104 -28.21 -4.90 -4.40
CA GLU A 104 -29.21 -5.48 -5.32
C GLU A 104 -30.32 -6.22 -4.57
N ASN A 105 -29.97 -6.90 -3.46
CA ASN A 105 -30.94 -7.60 -2.61
C ASN A 105 -31.76 -6.68 -1.68
N GLY A 106 -31.60 -5.35 -1.80
CA GLY A 106 -32.29 -4.35 -1.01
C GLY A 106 -31.69 -4.07 0.37
N LYS A 107 -30.65 -4.81 0.80
CA LYS A 107 -29.91 -4.47 2.01
C LYS A 107 -29.14 -3.17 1.81
N ILE A 108 -29.01 -2.40 2.88
CA ILE A 108 -28.34 -1.10 2.86
C ILE A 108 -27.20 -1.14 3.87
N ALA A 109 -25.98 -0.93 3.38
CA ALA A 109 -24.82 -0.65 4.23
C ALA A 109 -24.82 0.83 4.58
N THR A 110 -24.53 1.13 5.85
CA THR A 110 -24.60 2.48 6.40
C THR A 110 -23.28 2.86 7.06
N PHE A 111 -22.85 4.10 6.81
CA PHE A 111 -21.66 4.72 7.36
C PHE A 111 -22.03 6.11 7.89
N VAL A 112 -21.90 6.34 9.20
CA VAL A 112 -22.38 7.55 9.88
C VAL A 112 -21.20 8.37 10.33
N ASN A 113 -21.08 9.60 9.85
CA ASN A 113 -20.04 10.50 10.30
C ASN A 113 -20.30 10.93 11.75
N ASN A 114 -19.22 11.04 12.51
CA ASN A 114 -19.20 11.66 13.82
C ASN A 114 -18.20 12.82 13.81
N LYS A 115 -18.69 14.02 14.12
CA LYS A 115 -17.92 15.27 14.08
C LYS A 115 -17.40 15.70 15.45
N SER A 116 -17.52 14.85 16.46
CA SER A 116 -16.93 15.10 17.77
C SER A 116 -15.42 15.32 17.65
N ASP A 117 -14.90 16.24 18.45
CA ASP A 117 -13.45 16.51 18.57
C ASP A 117 -12.86 15.64 19.68
N ASN A 118 -13.01 14.32 19.53
CA ASN A 118 -12.54 13.29 20.44
C ASN A 118 -12.29 11.99 19.67
N ASP A 119 -11.95 10.91 20.38
CA ASP A 119 -11.65 9.60 19.80
C ASP A 119 -12.82 8.96 19.04
N ASP A 120 -14.05 9.48 19.19
CA ASP A 120 -15.22 9.03 18.44
C ASP A 120 -15.31 9.65 17.04
N TYR A 121 -14.38 10.56 16.66
CA TYR A 121 -14.36 11.18 15.33
C TYR A 121 -14.36 10.12 14.23
N ALA A 122 -15.28 10.26 13.28
CA ALA A 122 -15.37 9.40 12.12
C ALA A 122 -15.87 10.19 10.90
N HIS A 123 -15.15 10.10 9.80
CA HIS A 123 -15.55 10.66 8.52
C HIS A 123 -15.48 9.57 7.45
N TYR A 124 -16.64 9.18 6.93
CA TYR A 124 -16.75 8.21 5.85
C TYR A 124 -16.98 8.93 4.53
N GLN A 125 -16.18 8.59 3.54
CA GLN A 125 -16.21 9.16 2.21
C GLN A 125 -16.34 8.06 1.15
N LEU A 126 -17.28 8.24 0.22
CA LEU A 126 -17.39 7.38 -0.96
C LEU A 126 -16.18 7.60 -1.88
N GLN A 127 -15.40 6.54 -2.13
CA GLN A 127 -14.20 6.59 -2.96
C GLN A 127 -14.44 6.04 -4.37
N GLY A 128 -15.48 5.23 -4.58
CA GLY A 128 -15.87 4.78 -5.92
C GLY A 128 -16.48 3.39 -5.96
N ILE A 129 -16.43 2.76 -7.13
CA ILE A 129 -16.98 1.44 -7.41
C ILE A 129 -15.96 0.60 -8.18
N LEU A 130 -15.72 -0.62 -7.69
CA LEU A 130 -14.99 -1.68 -8.35
C LEU A 130 -15.99 -2.49 -9.19
N LYS A 131 -16.38 -1.97 -10.36
CA LYS A 131 -17.44 -2.58 -11.19
C LYS A 131 -17.17 -4.05 -11.50
N GLU A 132 -15.92 -4.36 -11.83
CA GLU A 132 -15.45 -5.72 -12.15
C GLU A 132 -15.64 -6.71 -10.97
N ALA A 133 -15.62 -6.21 -9.74
CA ALA A 133 -15.74 -6.99 -8.50
C ALA A 133 -17.12 -6.87 -7.82
N ASN A 134 -18.03 -6.06 -8.38
CA ASN A 134 -19.31 -5.69 -7.78
C ASN A 134 -19.17 -5.16 -6.32
N GLN A 135 -18.16 -4.34 -6.08
CA GLN A 135 -17.91 -3.73 -4.76
C GLN A 135 -17.98 -2.21 -4.85
N VAL A 136 -18.51 -1.56 -3.81
CA VAL A 136 -18.33 -0.12 -3.58
C VAL A 136 -17.23 0.09 -2.55
N TYR A 137 -16.33 1.03 -2.80
CA TYR A 137 -15.24 1.38 -1.90
C TYR A 137 -15.57 2.66 -1.12
N VAL A 138 -15.47 2.58 0.20
CA VAL A 138 -15.64 3.69 1.14
C VAL A 138 -14.37 3.79 1.99
N LEU A 139 -13.84 5.01 2.15
CA LEU A 139 -12.76 5.31 3.07
C LEU A 139 -13.35 5.86 4.37
N GLY A 140 -12.97 5.31 5.51
CA GLY A 140 -13.20 5.89 6.83
C GLY A 140 -11.93 6.59 7.31
N SER A 141 -12.05 7.83 7.77
CA SER A 141 -11.00 8.58 8.44
C SER A 141 -11.39 8.82 9.89
N PHE A 142 -10.49 8.47 10.80
CA PHE A 142 -10.64 8.56 12.24
C PHE A 142 -9.58 9.50 12.81
N TYR A 143 -9.57 9.72 14.13
CA TYR A 143 -8.71 10.73 14.75
C TYR A 143 -7.22 10.51 14.46
N GLU A 144 -6.74 9.27 14.53
CA GLU A 144 -5.32 8.92 14.35
C GLU A 144 -5.07 7.90 13.23
N TRP A 145 -6.12 7.38 12.61
CA TRP A 145 -6.02 6.27 11.68
C TRP A 145 -7.12 6.35 10.63
N SER A 146 -7.09 5.45 9.65
CA SER A 146 -8.11 5.34 8.63
C SER A 146 -8.33 3.86 8.30
N ASP A 147 -9.45 3.56 7.64
CA ASP A 147 -9.77 2.23 7.12
C ASP A 147 -10.37 2.31 5.73
N GLY A 148 -10.18 1.25 4.96
CA GLY A 148 -10.99 1.00 3.79
C GLY A 148 -12.16 0.04 4.09
N TYR A 149 -13.27 0.22 3.38
CA TYR A 149 -14.41 -0.68 3.40
C TYR A 149 -14.86 -1.02 1.98
N LEU A 150 -14.98 -2.31 1.70
CA LEU A 150 -15.68 -2.82 0.53
C LEU A 150 -17.10 -3.21 0.91
N VAL A 151 -18.07 -2.73 0.14
CA VAL A 151 -19.48 -3.15 0.24
C VAL A 151 -19.83 -3.99 -0.97
N ASP A 152 -20.16 -5.26 -0.73
CA ASP A 152 -20.58 -6.17 -1.79
C ASP A 152 -21.99 -5.78 -2.27
N LEU A 153 -22.11 -5.43 -3.56
CA LEU A 153 -23.36 -4.94 -4.12
C LEU A 153 -24.43 -6.03 -4.30
N LYS A 154 -24.11 -7.32 -4.19
CA LYS A 154 -25.13 -8.38 -4.22
C LYS A 154 -25.72 -8.61 -2.85
N THR A 155 -24.86 -8.63 -1.84
CA THR A 155 -25.19 -9.10 -0.49
C THR A 155 -25.37 -7.99 0.53
N GLY A 156 -24.82 -6.79 0.27
CA GLY A 156 -24.74 -5.66 1.21
C GLY A 156 -23.74 -5.86 2.34
N LYS A 157 -22.91 -6.93 2.29
CA LYS A 157 -21.92 -7.22 3.32
C LYS A 157 -20.78 -6.20 3.25
N LYS A 158 -20.35 -5.72 4.42
CA LYS A 158 -19.15 -4.88 4.57
C LYS A 158 -17.94 -5.78 4.86
N GLN A 159 -16.83 -5.49 4.18
CA GLN A 159 -15.52 -6.08 4.44
C GLN A 159 -14.54 -4.93 4.68
N GLU A 160 -14.00 -4.85 5.88
CA GLU A 160 -12.89 -3.96 6.21
C GLU A 160 -11.62 -4.44 5.50
N ILE A 161 -10.85 -3.49 4.98
CA ILE A 161 -9.62 -3.67 4.22
C ILE A 161 -8.63 -2.56 4.60
N TYR A 162 -7.38 -2.70 4.18
CA TYR A 162 -6.49 -1.53 4.11
C TYR A 162 -6.96 -0.57 2.98
N TYR A 163 -6.09 0.30 2.50
CA TYR A 163 -6.43 1.29 1.48
C TYR A 163 -6.24 0.76 0.06
N ASN A 164 -6.67 1.56 -0.92
CA ASN A 164 -6.34 1.41 -2.34
C ASN A 164 -6.57 0.00 -2.90
N PRO A 165 -7.81 -0.51 -2.89
CA PRO A 165 -8.10 -1.82 -3.43
C PRO A 165 -7.83 -1.87 -4.94
N ASN A 166 -7.17 -2.92 -5.41
CA ASN A 166 -6.91 -3.16 -6.84
C ASN A 166 -7.31 -4.59 -7.22
N VAL A 167 -8.14 -4.74 -8.26
CA VAL A 167 -8.76 -6.01 -8.68
C VAL A 167 -7.88 -6.67 -9.74
N SER A 168 -7.62 -7.97 -9.61
CA SER A 168 -6.87 -8.70 -10.63
C SER A 168 -7.62 -8.74 -11.98
N PRO A 169 -6.93 -8.85 -13.13
CA PRO A 169 -7.58 -8.83 -14.44
C PRO A 169 -8.63 -9.95 -14.61
N ASN A 170 -8.35 -11.16 -14.12
CA ASN A 170 -9.31 -12.28 -14.05
C ASN A 170 -10.37 -12.18 -12.95
N LYS A 171 -10.35 -11.11 -12.14
CA LYS A 171 -11.34 -10.82 -11.08
C LYS A 171 -11.40 -11.90 -10.01
N GLN A 172 -10.30 -12.64 -9.81
CA GLN A 172 -10.22 -13.65 -8.75
C GLN A 172 -9.70 -13.05 -7.45
N PHE A 173 -8.96 -11.94 -7.51
CA PHE A 173 -8.30 -11.38 -6.35
C PHE A 173 -8.51 -9.87 -6.22
N ILE A 174 -8.48 -9.40 -4.97
CA ILE A 174 -8.32 -7.99 -4.64
C ILE A 174 -7.12 -7.87 -3.72
N ILE A 175 -6.20 -6.97 -4.03
CA ILE A 175 -5.11 -6.59 -3.13
C ILE A 175 -5.36 -5.18 -2.62
N THR A 176 -5.04 -4.93 -1.35
CA THR A 176 -5.19 -3.61 -0.71
C THR A 176 -3.91 -3.31 0.06
N SER A 177 -3.45 -2.07 0.12
CA SER A 177 -2.19 -1.68 0.74
C SER A 177 -2.37 -0.68 1.87
N SER A 178 -1.44 -0.71 2.81
CA SER A 178 -1.26 0.32 3.83
C SER A 178 0.22 0.65 3.95
N TYR A 179 0.53 1.94 3.96
CA TYR A 179 1.88 2.45 4.13
C TYR A 179 1.95 3.27 5.42
N ASP A 180 2.60 2.69 6.44
CA ASP A 180 2.82 3.36 7.72
C ASP A 180 4.09 2.82 8.40
N LEU A 181 5.23 3.01 7.73
CA LEU A 181 6.52 2.55 8.25
C LEU A 181 7.03 3.32 9.47
N VAL A 182 6.58 4.58 9.65
CA VAL A 182 7.20 5.51 10.60
C VAL A 182 6.30 5.77 11.80
N ALA A 183 5.02 6.07 11.58
CA ALA A 183 4.12 6.44 12.66
C ALA A 183 3.57 5.19 13.37
N ALA A 184 3.40 4.10 12.63
CA ALA A 184 2.93 2.79 13.10
C ALA A 184 1.60 2.88 13.87
N PHE A 185 0.71 3.77 13.45
CA PHE A 185 -0.68 3.84 13.90
C PHE A 185 -1.53 2.74 13.27
N VAL A 186 -1.18 2.32 12.05
CA VAL A 186 -1.79 1.18 11.36
C VAL A 186 -0.73 0.20 10.89
N ASP A 187 -1.14 -1.03 10.56
CA ASP A 187 -0.25 -2.01 9.96
C ASP A 187 0.33 -1.48 8.63
N ASN A 188 1.65 -1.51 8.47
CA ASN A 188 2.30 -1.33 7.17
C ASN A 188 2.34 -2.66 6.41
N GLY A 189 1.70 -2.74 5.25
CA GLY A 189 1.57 -4.02 4.55
C GLY A 189 0.47 -4.09 3.50
N PHE A 190 -0.05 -5.29 3.28
CA PHE A 190 -1.19 -5.52 2.39
C PHE A 190 -2.19 -6.54 2.93
N MET A 191 -3.44 -6.46 2.48
CA MET A 191 -4.42 -7.54 2.59
C MET A 191 -4.68 -8.15 1.21
N PHE A 192 -4.95 -9.46 1.21
CA PHE A 192 -5.26 -10.22 0.01
C PHE A 192 -6.62 -10.90 0.16
N LEU A 193 -7.53 -10.59 -0.76
CA LEU A 193 -8.88 -11.15 -0.79
C LEU A 193 -9.03 -12.02 -2.04
N GLU A 194 -9.75 -13.13 -1.90
CA GLU A 194 -10.05 -14.06 -2.97
C GLU A 194 -11.55 -14.16 -3.18
N ARG A 195 -11.94 -14.23 -4.44
CA ARG A 195 -13.31 -14.46 -4.86
C ARG A 195 -13.69 -15.93 -4.68
N LYS A 196 -14.73 -16.18 -3.90
CA LYS A 196 -15.30 -17.52 -3.67
C LYS A 196 -16.26 -17.90 -4.79
N GLY A 197 -16.64 -19.18 -4.85
CA GLY A 197 -17.53 -19.71 -5.89
C GLY A 197 -18.91 -19.06 -5.96
N ASN A 198 -19.38 -18.46 -4.86
CA ASN A 198 -20.61 -17.65 -4.81
C ASN A 198 -20.41 -16.21 -5.35
N GLY A 199 -19.19 -15.84 -5.71
CA GLY A 199 -18.80 -14.52 -6.23
C GLY A 199 -18.39 -13.50 -5.17
N GLU A 200 -18.48 -13.83 -3.88
CA GLU A 200 -18.09 -12.98 -2.74
C GLU A 200 -16.57 -12.95 -2.59
N TYR A 201 -16.00 -11.79 -2.29
CA TYR A 201 -14.60 -11.68 -1.91
C TYR A 201 -14.44 -11.83 -0.41
N THR A 202 -13.51 -12.68 0.02
CA THR A 202 -13.19 -12.86 1.44
C THR A 202 -11.70 -12.68 1.66
N LYS A 203 -11.32 -12.05 2.79
CA LYS A 203 -9.91 -11.96 3.20
C LYS A 203 -9.32 -13.36 3.34
N VAL A 204 -8.22 -13.60 2.64
CA VAL A 204 -7.46 -14.84 2.68
C VAL A 204 -6.27 -14.69 3.62
N ASP A 205 -5.56 -13.56 3.50
CA ASP A 205 -4.40 -13.28 4.34
C ASP A 205 -4.12 -11.77 4.40
N HIS A 206 -3.21 -11.39 5.29
CA HIS A 206 -2.55 -10.11 5.29
C HIS A 206 -1.05 -10.30 5.54
N LYS A 207 -0.24 -9.34 5.08
CA LYS A 207 1.20 -9.37 5.29
C LYS A 207 1.65 -8.04 5.83
N ILE A 208 2.17 -8.04 7.06
CA ILE A 208 2.92 -6.92 7.62
C ILE A 208 4.32 -6.94 7.00
N LEU A 209 4.71 -5.81 6.43
CA LEU A 209 6.03 -5.57 5.85
C LEU A 209 6.79 -4.67 6.83
N LYS A 210 8.00 -5.06 7.23
CA LYS A 210 8.77 -4.33 8.26
C LYS A 210 9.81 -3.39 7.67
N ASP A 211 10.48 -3.86 6.63
CA ASP A 211 11.66 -3.16 6.09
C ASP A 211 11.31 -2.24 4.91
N TRP A 212 10.08 -2.36 4.39
CA TRP A 212 9.59 -1.58 3.27
C TRP A 212 8.06 -1.54 3.25
N GLY A 213 7.49 -0.63 2.47
CA GLY A 213 6.05 -0.56 2.26
C GLY A 213 5.73 0.02 0.88
N THR A 214 4.44 0.15 0.59
CA THR A 214 3.96 0.76 -0.66
C THR A 214 2.57 1.33 -0.45
N ASP A 215 2.28 2.44 -1.12
CA ASP A 215 0.93 3.02 -1.12
C ASP A 215 -0.04 2.21 -1.99
N GLU A 216 0.45 1.54 -3.04
CA GLU A 216 -0.39 0.86 -4.03
C GLU A 216 0.31 -0.36 -4.65
N PHE A 217 -0.42 -1.47 -4.71
CA PHE A 217 -0.12 -2.58 -5.61
C PHE A 217 -1.01 -2.50 -6.85
N ARG A 218 -0.42 -2.73 -8.03
CA ARG A 218 -1.16 -2.81 -9.30
C ARG A 218 -0.93 -4.17 -9.95
N TRP A 219 -1.95 -4.71 -10.60
CA TRP A 219 -1.80 -5.95 -11.36
C TRP A 219 -1.24 -5.66 -12.75
N LEU A 220 -0.17 -6.36 -13.13
CA LEU A 220 0.28 -6.44 -14.52
C LEU A 220 -0.49 -7.51 -15.30
N ASP A 221 -0.76 -8.63 -14.63
CA ASP A 221 -1.49 -9.77 -15.15
C ASP A 221 -2.16 -10.52 -13.99
N ASP A 222 -2.70 -11.71 -14.25
CA ASP A 222 -3.44 -12.52 -13.27
C ASP A 222 -2.62 -13.05 -12.09
N ALA A 223 -1.28 -13.02 -12.20
CA ALA A 223 -0.37 -13.60 -11.22
C ALA A 223 0.81 -12.68 -10.86
N THR A 224 0.89 -11.49 -11.46
CA THR A 224 2.00 -10.57 -11.25
C THR A 224 1.50 -9.20 -10.83
N LEU A 225 2.03 -8.73 -9.71
CA LEU A 225 1.84 -7.36 -9.22
C LEU A 225 3.08 -6.52 -9.52
N VAL A 226 2.89 -5.20 -9.57
CA VAL A 226 3.94 -4.19 -9.48
C VAL A 226 3.64 -3.22 -8.35
N ALA A 227 4.69 -2.72 -7.72
CA ALA A 227 4.60 -1.74 -6.65
C ALA A 227 5.79 -0.77 -6.68
N GLU A 228 5.53 0.44 -6.21
CA GLU A 228 6.57 1.37 -5.78
C GLU A 228 6.97 0.98 -4.35
N ARG A 229 8.17 0.43 -4.18
CA ARG A 229 8.69 0.02 -2.89
C ARG A 229 9.41 1.19 -2.23
N LYS A 230 8.93 1.54 -1.04
CA LYS A 230 9.46 2.62 -0.20
C LYS A 230 10.18 2.04 0.99
N ARG A 231 11.34 2.62 1.32
CA ARG A 231 12.09 2.31 2.55
C ARG A 231 12.48 3.61 3.23
N VAL A 232 12.46 3.58 4.56
CA VAL A 232 12.83 4.73 5.37
C VAL A 232 14.14 4.44 6.09
N ASN A 233 15.08 5.37 6.01
CA ASN A 233 16.31 5.34 6.79
C ASN A 233 16.18 6.26 8.01
N GLU A 234 15.82 5.68 9.15
CA GLU A 234 15.69 6.43 10.42
C GLU A 234 17.00 7.10 10.84
N ALA A 235 18.14 6.42 10.64
CA ALA A 235 19.46 6.94 10.99
C ALA A 235 19.85 8.17 10.17
N ASN A 236 19.23 8.38 9.00
CA ASN A 236 19.44 9.55 8.15
C ASN A 236 18.25 10.52 8.19
N GLY A 237 17.58 10.64 9.34
CA GLY A 237 16.49 11.61 9.52
C GLY A 237 15.23 11.25 8.73
N TYR A 238 14.93 9.96 8.60
CA TYR A 238 13.76 9.42 7.89
C TYR A 238 13.77 9.70 6.38
N GLU A 239 14.95 9.72 5.76
CA GLU A 239 15.04 9.78 4.29
C GLU A 239 14.33 8.57 3.67
N GLU A 240 13.45 8.84 2.70
CA GLU A 240 12.75 7.81 1.95
C GLU A 240 13.50 7.49 0.65
N THR A 241 13.70 6.20 0.39
CA THR A 241 14.22 5.70 -0.89
C THR A 241 13.15 4.91 -1.60
N ILE A 242 13.10 5.07 -2.93
CA ILE A 242 12.08 4.50 -3.79
C ILE A 242 12.75 3.65 -4.88
N ASP A 243 12.28 2.40 -5.01
CA ASP A 243 12.53 1.54 -6.17
C ASP A 243 11.25 0.84 -6.62
N TYR A 244 11.27 0.18 -7.78
CA TYR A 244 10.10 -0.51 -8.32
C TYR A 244 10.32 -2.02 -8.30
N ILE A 245 9.28 -2.76 -7.92
CA ILE A 245 9.34 -4.22 -7.82
C ILE A 245 8.17 -4.89 -8.54
N LYS A 246 8.42 -6.11 -9.01
CA LYS A 246 7.41 -7.09 -9.41
C LYS A 246 7.27 -8.13 -8.32
N ILE A 247 6.04 -8.59 -8.11
CA ILE A 247 5.74 -9.67 -7.20
C ILE A 247 4.98 -10.74 -7.97
N SER A 248 5.62 -11.88 -8.20
CA SER A 248 5.02 -13.02 -8.91
C SER A 248 4.44 -14.02 -7.93
N ILE A 249 3.14 -14.26 -8.06
CA ILE A 249 2.37 -15.25 -7.32
C ILE A 249 2.52 -16.58 -8.06
N LYS A 250 3.22 -17.55 -7.47
CA LYS A 250 3.32 -18.90 -8.04
C LYS A 250 2.48 -19.87 -7.21
N ASP A 251 1.60 -20.60 -7.90
CA ASP A 251 1.06 -21.84 -7.35
C ASP A 251 2.19 -22.88 -7.38
N LYS A 252 2.38 -23.57 -6.25
CA LYS A 252 3.30 -24.71 -6.17
C LYS A 252 2.73 -25.91 -6.91
#